data_AF-A0A8T3YBA9-F1
#
_entry.id   AF-A0A8T3YBA9-F1
#
_cell.length_a   1.000
_cell.length_b   1.000
_cell.length_c   1.000
_cell.angle_alpha   90.00
_cell.angle_beta   90.00
_cell.angle_gamma   90.00
#
_symmetry.space_group_name_H-M   'P 1'
#
loop_
_entity.id
_entity.type
_entity.pdbx_description
1 polymer ?
#
loop_
_entity_poly.entity_id
_entity_poly.type
_entity_poly.pdbx_seq_one_letter_code
_entity_poly.pdbx_strand_id
1 'polypeptide(L)'
;MGTITISVDDDVEKEFRRTVEEHQGGKKGDLGKAVTEAMKKWADEKKMKEIVERQKMFMEKGLYRLPKNWKFNRDEVYDRK
;
A
#
# COMPACT_ATOMS: atom_id res chain seq x y z
N MET A 1 -8.63 11.98 -16.22
CA MET A 1 -7.66 10.89 -16.46
C MET A 1 -6.28 11.52 -16.53
N GLY A 2 -5.37 11.15 -15.62
CA GLY A 2 -3.96 11.50 -15.76
C GLY A 2 -3.29 10.50 -16.71
N THR A 3 -2.36 10.97 -17.54
CA THR A 3 -1.57 10.12 -18.43
C THR A 3 -0.21 9.92 -17.78
N ILE A 4 0.24 8.66 -17.69
CA ILE A 4 1.56 8.32 -17.18
C ILE A 4 2.28 7.55 -18.29
N THR A 5 3.50 7.98 -18.61
CA THR A 5 4.39 7.25 -19.52
C THR A 5 5.42 6.54 -18.65
N ILE A 6 5.41 5.20 -18.67
CA ILE A 6 6.38 4.36 -17.98
C ILE A 6 6.96 3.34 -18.96
N SER A 7 8.23 3.00 -18.76
CA SER A 7 8.86 1.86 -19.40
C SER A 7 8.68 0.64 -18.50
N VAL A 8 8.14 -0.43 -19.06
CA VAL A 8 7.96 -1.72 -18.39
C VAL A 8 8.63 -2.77 -19.27
N ASP A 9 9.07 -3.85 -18.67
CA ASP A 9 9.59 -5.00 -19.40
C ASP A 9 8.54 -5.55 -20.39
N ASP A 10 8.97 -5.84 -21.62
CA ASP A 10 8.09 -6.28 -22.70
C ASP A 10 7.38 -7.60 -22.37
N ASP A 11 8.02 -8.50 -21.63
CA ASP A 11 7.43 -9.79 -21.28
C ASP A 11 6.34 -9.62 -20.23
N VAL A 12 6.55 -8.70 -19.27
CA VAL A 12 5.56 -8.33 -18.26
C VAL A 12 4.34 -7.65 -18.91
N GLU A 13 4.58 -6.78 -19.90
CA GLU A 13 3.51 -6.09 -20.63
C GLU A 13 2.62 -7.07 -21.41
N LYS A 14 3.25 -8.02 -22.11
CA LYS A 14 2.55 -9.06 -22.88
C LYS A 14 1.74 -9.98 -21.97
N GLU A 15 2.33 -10.44 -20.87
CA GLU A 15 1.63 -11.31 -19.93
C GLU A 15 0.43 -10.58 -19.33
N PHE A 16 0.62 -9.34 -18.89
CA PHE A 16 -0.46 -8.52 -18.33
C PHE A 16 -1.59 -8.29 -19.35
N ARG A 17 -1.25 -7.95 -20.61
CA ARG A 17 -2.25 -7.79 -21.66
C ARG A 17 -3.04 -9.09 -21.89
N ARG A 18 -2.37 -10.24 -21.92
CA ARG A 18 -3.03 -11.55 -22.08
C ARG A 18 -3.99 -11.83 -20.93
N THR A 19 -3.57 -11.60 -19.68
CA THR A 19 -4.44 -11.78 -18.50
C THR A 19 -5.68 -10.90 -18.56
N VAL A 20 -5.53 -9.64 -19.01
CA VAL A 20 -6.66 -8.71 -19.16
C VAL A 20 -7.61 -9.16 -20.26
N GLU A 21 -7.08 -9.65 -21.38
CA GLU A 21 -7.90 -10.19 -22.46
C GLU A 21 -8.72 -11.42 -22.00
N GLU A 22 -8.09 -12.33 -21.25
CA GLU A 22 -8.74 -13.52 -20.70
C GLU A 22 -9.85 -13.19 -19.68
N HIS A 23 -9.64 -12.17 -18.82
CA HIS A 23 -10.55 -11.88 -17.71
C HIS A 23 -11.61 -10.81 -18.02
N GLN A 24 -11.31 -9.84 -18.89
CA GLN A 24 -12.21 -8.72 -19.21
C GLN A 24 -12.74 -8.72 -20.65
N GLY A 25 -12.26 -9.64 -21.52
CA GLY A 25 -12.81 -9.83 -22.86
C GLY A 25 -12.27 -8.87 -23.92
N GLY A 26 -11.13 -8.22 -23.65
CA GLY A 26 -10.32 -7.52 -24.66
C GLY A 26 -10.96 -6.29 -25.30
N LYS A 27 -11.91 -5.61 -24.63
CA LYS A 27 -12.53 -4.40 -25.18
C LYS A 27 -11.63 -3.18 -25.01
N LYS A 28 -11.83 -2.19 -25.89
CA LYS A 28 -11.11 -0.91 -25.82
C LYS A 28 -11.36 -0.24 -24.46
N GLY A 29 -10.30 -0.10 -23.67
CA GLY A 29 -10.35 0.52 -22.34
C GLY A 29 -10.15 -0.44 -21.17
N ASP A 30 -10.21 -1.76 -21.41
CA ASP A 30 -10.07 -2.75 -20.33
C ASP A 30 -8.63 -2.78 -19.77
N LEU A 31 -7.62 -2.57 -20.62
CA LEU A 31 -6.23 -2.44 -20.18
C LEU A 31 -6.06 -1.25 -19.21
N GLY A 32 -6.64 -0.09 -19.52
CA GLY A 32 -6.56 1.09 -18.66
C GLY A 32 -7.28 0.89 -17.32
N LYS A 33 -8.42 0.19 -17.33
CA LYS A 33 -9.14 -0.20 -16.10
C LYS A 33 -8.32 -1.15 -15.25
N ALA A 34 -7.73 -2.19 -15.87
CA ALA A 34 -6.90 -3.17 -15.19
C ALA A 34 -5.64 -2.53 -14.58
N VAL A 35 -4.98 -1.61 -15.30
CA VAL A 35 -3.84 -0.85 -14.76
C VAL A 35 -4.28 -0.02 -13.54
N THR A 36 -5.43 0.65 -13.63
CA THR A 36 -5.96 1.45 -12.51
C THR A 36 -6.24 0.58 -11.29
N GLU A 37 -6.86 -0.58 -11.49
CA GLU A 37 -7.16 -1.54 -10.43
C GLU A 37 -5.87 -2.10 -9.79
N ALA A 38 -4.90 -2.50 -10.61
CA ALA A 38 -3.60 -2.99 -10.15
C ALA A 38 -2.85 -1.94 -9.32
N MET A 39 -2.80 -0.69 -9.79
CA MET A 39 -2.18 0.42 -9.06
C MET A 39 -2.85 0.67 -7.71
N LYS A 40 -4.19 0.63 -7.67
CA LYS A 40 -4.95 0.82 -6.43
C LYS A 40 -4.67 -0.30 -5.45
N LYS A 41 -4.74 -1.56 -5.90
CA LYS A 41 -4.49 -2.73 -5.07
C LYS A 41 -3.07 -2.72 -4.50
N TRP A 42 -2.07 -2.40 -5.32
CA TRP A 42 -0.69 -2.29 -4.88
C TRP A 42 -0.50 -1.21 -3.81
N ALA A 43 -1.09 -0.03 -3.99
CA ALA A 43 -1.01 1.05 -3.01
C ALA A 43 -1.68 0.68 -1.68
N ASP A 44 -2.83 0.01 -1.73
CA ASP A 44 -3.55 -0.43 -0.54
C ASP A 44 -2.80 -1.53 0.22
N GLU A 45 -2.21 -2.49 -0.50
CA GLU A 45 -1.36 -3.53 0.10
C GLU A 45 -0.14 -2.95 0.82
N LYS A 46 0.51 -1.93 0.24
CA LYS A 46 1.65 -1.26 0.89
C LYS A 46 1.23 -0.53 2.16
N LYS A 47 0.11 0.20 2.14
CA LYS A 47 -0.44 0.84 3.34
C LYS A 47 -0.79 -0.16 4.42
N MET A 48 -1.41 -1.29 4.06
CA MET A 48 -1.73 -2.34 5.02
C MET A 48 -0.47 -2.94 5.65
N LYS A 49 0.58 -3.20 4.86
CA LYS A 49 1.86 -3.70 5.39
C LYS A 49 2.47 -2.73 6.40
N GLU A 50 2.48 -1.43 6.11
CA GLU A 50 2.97 -0.42 7.06
C GLU A 50 2.16 -0.39 8.36
N ILE A 51 0.83 -0.54 8.28
CA ILE A 51 -0.03 -0.59 9.47
C ILE A 51 0.25 -1.85 10.28
N VAL A 52 0.39 -3.01 9.63
CA VAL A 52 0.67 -4.29 10.28
C VAL A 52 2.05 -4.28 10.94
N GLU A 53 3.09 -3.81 10.26
CA GLU A 53 4.43 -3.67 10.81
C GLU A 53 4.45 -2.70 12.01
N ARG A 54 3.73 -1.58 11.89
CA ARG A 54 3.58 -0.62 12.98
C ARG A 54 2.87 -1.25 14.18
N GLN A 55 1.77 -1.97 13.97
CA GLN A 55 1.05 -2.66 15.04
C GLN A 55 1.90 -3.76 15.68
N LYS A 56 2.66 -4.52 14.87
CA LYS A 56 3.60 -5.51 15.36
C LYS A 56 4.68 -4.88 16.25
N MET A 57 5.24 -3.75 15.83
CA MET A 57 6.20 -2.98 16.64
C MET A 57 5.59 -2.54 17.98
N PHE A 58 4.34 -2.07 17.98
CA PHE A 58 3.65 -1.69 19.22
C PHE A 58 3.36 -2.89 20.14
N MET A 59 3.04 -4.05 19.56
CA MET A 59 2.88 -5.31 20.30
C MET A 59 4.19 -5.79 20.91
N GLU A 60 5.28 -5.84 20.14
CA GLU A 60 6.60 -6.27 20.60
C GLU A 60 7.16 -5.37 21.70
N LYS A 61 6.92 -4.06 21.62
CA LYS A 61 7.36 -3.09 22.64
C LYS A 61 6.47 -3.06 23.89
N GLY A 62 5.43 -3.89 23.96
CA GLY A 62 4.49 -3.91 25.09
C GLY A 62 3.59 -2.67 25.19
N LEU A 63 3.53 -1.87 24.13
CA LEU A 63 2.84 -0.57 24.05
C LEU A 63 1.38 -0.71 23.55
N TYR A 64 0.86 -1.93 23.49
CA TYR A 64 -0.45 -2.31 22.96
C TYR A 64 -1.65 -1.67 23.69
N ARG A 65 -1.44 -1.04 24.86
CA ARG A 65 -2.48 -0.34 25.64
C ARG A 65 -2.42 1.19 25.54
N LEU A 66 -1.51 1.75 24.75
CA LEU A 66 -1.42 3.20 24.67
C LEU A 66 -2.55 3.74 23.78
N PRO A 67 -3.35 4.71 24.27
CA PRO A 67 -4.40 5.30 23.47
C PRO A 67 -3.79 5.96 22.24
N LYS A 68 -4.56 6.01 21.14
CA LYS A 68 -4.18 6.55 19.83
C LYS A 68 -3.62 8.00 19.87
N ASN A 69 -3.81 8.68 21.00
CA ASN A 69 -3.45 10.07 21.26
C ASN A 69 -2.20 10.21 22.15
N TRP A 70 -1.52 9.12 22.48
CA TRP A 70 -0.37 9.15 23.37
C TRP A 70 0.80 9.86 22.69
N LYS A 71 1.11 11.06 23.16
CA LYS A 71 2.30 11.81 22.81
C LYS A 71 3.34 11.55 23.90
N PHE A 72 4.48 10.98 23.53
CA PHE A 72 5.61 10.86 24.43
C PHE A 72 6.11 12.26 24.78
N ASN A 73 5.89 12.70 26.02
CA ASN A 73 6.40 13.97 26.49
C ASN A 73 7.75 13.74 27.18
N ARG A 74 8.82 14.32 26.62
CA ARG A 74 10.19 14.19 27.16
C ARG A 74 10.34 14.80 28.55
N ASP A 75 9.44 15.70 28.92
CA ASP A 75 9.48 16.42 30.21
C ASP A 75 9.05 15.54 31.40
N GLU A 76 8.29 14.45 31.18
CA GLU A 76 7.87 13.53 32.26
C GLU A 76 9.02 12.65 32.79
N VAL A 77 10.16 12.58 32.10
CA VAL A 77 11.28 11.70 32.45
C VAL A 77 12.21 12.33 33.51
N TYR A 78 12.18 13.66 33.66
CA TYR A 78 13.17 14.39 34.47
C TYR A 78 12.63 15.03 35.75
N ASP A 79 11.33 14.93 36.05
CA ASP A 79 10.79 15.45 37.32
C ASP A 79 10.96 14.43 38.45
N ARG A 80 12.22 14.22 38.84
CA ARG A 80 12.58 13.82 40.21
C ARG A 80 12.93 15.09 40.98
N LYS A 81 11.94 15.64 41.70
CA LYS A 81 12.16 16.49 42.87
C LYS A 81 11.44 15.90 44.06
#